data_AF-A0A3B0WII4-F1
#
_entry.id   AF-A0A3B0WII4-F1
#
_cell.length_a   1.000
_cell.length_b   1.000
_cell.length_c   1.000
_cell.angle_alpha   90.00
_cell.angle_beta   90.00
_cell.angle_gamma   90.00
#
_symmetry.space_group_name_H-M   'P 1'
#
loop_
_entity.id
_entity.type
_entity.pdbx_description
1 polymer ?
#
loop_
_entity_poly.entity_id
_entity_poly.type
_entity_poly.pdbx_seq_one_letter_code
_entity_poly.pdbx_strand_id
1 'polypeptide(L)'
;MRALGKSVDERHFLLIKEDHCKGHEEDREITISDYRKEQEVEEFDELNRDWYRIVLKKKSTGPTIGKPSDMSLQLFFMASYDVDRFRRFVMSESFKSMYDISNDEFTKFESDDVALMEFGFALMKQVLFGEMSIKERQGANDKRTEERKDILAYRKQVEIDKYNKEQEEAREASLNDGTA
;
A
#
# COMPACT_ATOMS: atom_id res chain seq x y z
N MET A 1 18.22 4.67 2.77
CA MET A 1 17.53 5.80 2.11
C MET A 1 18.35 6.24 0.92
N ARG A 2 17.72 6.72 -0.15
CA ARG A 2 18.43 7.30 -1.29
C ARG A 2 18.97 8.68 -0.91
N ALA A 3 20.28 8.90 -1.06
CA ALA A 3 20.85 10.24 -0.93
C ALA A 3 20.37 11.16 -2.06
N LEU A 4 20.18 12.45 -1.77
CA LEU A 4 19.80 13.47 -2.76
C LEU A 4 20.79 13.42 -3.96
N GLY A 5 20.25 13.22 -5.17
CA GLY A 5 21.03 13.20 -6.41
C GLY A 5 21.66 11.86 -6.80
N LYS A 6 21.69 10.83 -5.94
CA LYS A 6 22.16 9.48 -6.32
C LYS A 6 21.05 8.64 -6.91
N SER A 7 21.32 7.66 -7.77
CA SER A 7 20.29 6.73 -8.30
C SER A 7 20.11 5.45 -7.46
N VAL A 8 20.99 5.21 -6.48
CA VAL A 8 21.07 3.97 -5.72
C VAL A 8 20.66 4.20 -4.25
N ASP A 9 19.97 3.23 -3.67
CA ASP A 9 19.60 3.24 -2.26
C ASP A 9 20.82 2.91 -1.38
N GLU A 10 21.06 3.70 -0.32
CA GLU A 10 22.11 3.41 0.65
C GLU A 10 21.52 2.72 1.90
N ARG A 11 22.24 1.74 2.45
CA ARG A 11 21.93 1.08 3.73
C ARG A 11 22.86 1.63 4.80
N HIS A 12 22.30 2.01 5.94
CA HIS A 12 23.06 2.46 7.11
C HIS A 12 22.74 1.54 8.28
N PHE A 13 23.77 1.16 9.03
CA PHE A 13 23.65 0.31 10.19
C PHE A 13 24.07 1.09 11.43
N LEU A 14 23.29 0.97 12.50
CA LEU A 14 23.60 1.55 13.80
C LEU A 14 23.80 0.41 14.78
N LEU A 15 24.87 0.48 15.56
CA LEU A 15 25.11 -0.48 16.62
C LEU A 15 24.20 -0.13 17.80
N ILE A 16 23.25 -1.03 18.10
CA ILE A 16 22.39 -0.93 19.27
C ILE A 16 22.98 -1.81 20.38
N LYS A 17 23.22 -1.20 21.55
CA LYS A 17 23.67 -1.89 22.75
C LYS A 17 22.63 -1.70 23.84
N GLU A 18 22.01 -2.81 24.24
CA GLU A 18 21.04 -2.85 25.31
C GLU A 18 21.52 -3.86 26.36
N ASP A 19 21.32 -3.57 27.65
CA ASP A 19 21.88 -4.35 28.76
C ASP A 19 21.53 -5.85 28.72
N HIS A 20 20.40 -6.18 28.09
CA HIS A 20 19.91 -7.55 27.92
C HIS A 20 20.56 -8.28 26.74
N CYS A 21 21.20 -7.58 25.79
CA CYS A 21 21.85 -8.18 24.64
C CYS A 21 23.28 -8.61 25.00
N LYS A 22 23.45 -9.87 25.43
CA LYS A 22 24.74 -10.44 25.84
C LYS A 22 25.67 -10.83 24.70
N GLY A 23 25.21 -10.80 23.45
CA GLY A 23 26.03 -11.14 22.28
C GLY A 23 27.24 -10.22 22.07
N HIS A 24 27.22 -8.99 22.59
CA HIS A 24 28.37 -8.06 22.52
C HIS A 24 29.50 -8.41 23.50
N GLU A 25 29.26 -9.33 24.45
CA GLU A 25 30.24 -9.78 25.45
C GLU A 25 30.97 -11.07 25.02
N GLU A 26 30.58 -11.66 23.89
CA GLU A 26 31.20 -12.88 23.34
C GLU A 26 32.56 -12.56 22.68
N ASP A 27 33.53 -13.49 22.78
CA ASP A 27 34.86 -13.36 22.17
C ASP A 27 34.82 -13.37 20.63
N ARG A 28 33.69 -13.75 20.05
CA ARG A 28 33.50 -13.90 18.60
C ARG A 28 33.28 -12.55 17.93
N GLU A 29 34.24 -12.12 17.11
CA GLU A 29 34.06 -11.01 16.18
C GLU A 29 33.31 -11.46 14.91
N ILE A 30 32.41 -10.61 14.42
CA ILE A 30 31.65 -10.86 13.18
C ILE A 30 31.40 -9.55 12.43
N THR A 31 31.45 -9.58 11.10
CA THR A 31 31.08 -8.43 10.29
C THR A 31 29.57 -8.31 10.16
N ILE A 32 29.06 -7.11 9.87
CA ILE A 32 27.61 -6.91 9.62
C ILE A 32 27.12 -7.79 8.46
N SER A 33 27.96 -7.97 7.43
CA SER A 33 27.62 -8.80 6.27
C SER A 33 27.48 -10.26 6.66
N ASP A 34 28.44 -10.80 7.41
CA ASP A 34 28.43 -12.20 7.84
C ASP A 34 27.28 -12.45 8.83
N TYR A 35 27.05 -11.52 9.76
CA TYR A 35 25.92 -11.61 10.68
C TYR A 35 24.59 -11.69 9.94
N ARG A 36 24.35 -10.83 8.94
CA ARG A 36 23.11 -10.86 8.15
C ARG A 36 22.94 -12.15 7.36
N LYS A 37 24.03 -12.69 6.82
CA LYS A 37 24.02 -13.98 6.14
C LYS A 37 23.70 -15.12 7.09
N GLU A 38 24.28 -15.12 8.29
CA GLU A 38 23.99 -16.10 9.35
C GLU A 38 22.55 -16.01 9.88
N GLN A 39 21.94 -14.83 9.86
CA GLN A 39 20.54 -14.64 10.23
C GLN A 39 19.57 -14.89 9.06
N GLU A 40 20.09 -15.20 7.86
CA GLU A 40 19.29 -15.46 6.65
C GLU A 40 18.34 -14.31 6.27
N VAL A 41 18.67 -13.06 6.66
CA VAL A 41 17.78 -11.90 6.45
C VAL A 41 17.88 -11.27 5.06
N GLU A 42 18.85 -11.68 4.26
CA GLU A 42 19.15 -11.02 2.97
C GLU A 42 17.99 -11.14 1.98
N GLU A 43 17.39 -12.33 1.87
CA GLU A 43 16.24 -12.55 0.99
C GLU A 43 15.04 -11.70 1.42
N PHE A 44 14.73 -11.69 2.72
CA PHE A 44 13.61 -10.90 3.25
C PHE A 44 13.82 -9.40 3.06
N ASP A 45 15.05 -8.90 3.15
CA ASP A 45 15.35 -7.49 2.91
C ASP A 45 15.15 -7.10 1.44
N GLU A 46 15.52 -7.98 0.50
CA GLU A 46 15.29 -7.73 -0.93
C GLU A 46 13.79 -7.78 -1.24
N LEU A 47 13.04 -8.74 -0.70
CA LEU A 47 11.59 -8.83 -0.87
C LEU A 47 10.84 -7.64 -0.24
N ASN A 48 11.24 -7.21 0.97
CA ASN A 48 10.60 -6.08 1.66
C ASN A 48 10.95 -4.71 1.05
N ARG A 49 11.94 -4.63 0.18
CA ARG A 49 12.45 -3.37 -0.36
C ARG A 49 11.37 -2.53 -1.03
N ASP A 50 10.52 -3.15 -1.84
CA ASP A 50 9.46 -2.46 -2.54
C ASP A 50 8.30 -2.06 -1.62
N TRP A 51 8.03 -2.87 -0.59
CA TRP A 51 7.09 -2.49 0.47
C TRP A 51 7.58 -1.26 1.24
N TYR A 52 8.86 -1.19 1.62
CA TYR A 52 9.44 -0.01 2.27
C TYR A 52 9.31 1.25 1.42
N ARG A 53 9.47 1.14 0.10
CA ARG A 53 9.31 2.27 -0.83
C ARG A 53 7.89 2.80 -0.82
N ILE A 54 6.88 1.94 -0.78
CA ILE A 54 5.46 2.33 -0.66
C ILE A 54 5.25 3.13 0.63
N VAL A 55 5.74 2.61 1.78
CA VAL A 55 5.59 3.28 3.09
C VAL A 55 6.32 4.62 3.12
N LEU A 56 7.57 4.66 2.65
CA LEU A 56 8.36 5.88 2.60
C LEU A 56 7.73 6.93 1.69
N LYS A 57 7.22 6.52 0.52
CA LYS A 57 6.53 7.42 -0.40
C LYS A 57 5.29 8.02 0.26
N LYS A 58 4.48 7.22 0.96
CA LYS A 58 3.33 7.72 1.72
C LYS A 58 3.72 8.68 2.86
N LYS A 59 4.83 8.44 3.55
CA LYS A 59 5.36 9.34 4.59
C LYS A 59 5.93 10.65 4.02
N SER A 60 6.53 10.58 2.84
CA SER A 60 7.13 11.74 2.16
C SER A 60 6.10 12.62 1.43
N THR A 61 4.91 12.10 1.17
CA THR A 61 3.83 12.87 0.55
C THR A 61 3.25 13.81 1.61
N GLY A 62 3.43 15.12 1.39
CA GLY A 62 2.98 16.16 2.31
C GLY A 62 1.46 16.17 2.54
N PRO A 63 0.96 17.04 3.43
CA PRO A 63 -0.44 17.08 3.85
C PRO A 63 -1.43 17.25 2.68
N THR A 64 -0.98 17.78 1.55
CA THR A 64 -1.75 18.01 0.33
C THR A 64 -2.30 16.73 -0.33
N ILE A 65 -1.69 15.57 -0.11
CA ILE A 65 -2.14 14.29 -0.70
C ILE A 65 -3.37 13.71 0.05
N GLY A 66 -3.74 14.30 1.19
CA GLY A 66 -4.90 13.89 1.97
C GLY A 66 -4.75 12.53 2.65
N LYS A 67 -5.82 12.13 3.36
CA LYS A 67 -5.92 10.81 3.99
C LYS A 67 -6.29 9.77 2.92
N PRO A 68 -5.60 8.62 2.84
CA PRO A 68 -6.04 7.52 1.97
C PRO A 68 -7.48 7.13 2.26
N SER A 69 -8.24 6.83 1.21
CA SER A 69 -9.60 6.33 1.35
C SER A 69 -9.62 4.94 2.02
N ASP A 70 -10.74 4.57 2.62
CA ASP A 70 -10.91 3.25 3.25
C ASP A 70 -10.66 2.11 2.25
N MET A 71 -11.04 2.30 0.98
CA MET A 71 -10.76 1.34 -0.09
C MET A 71 -9.26 1.21 -0.39
N SER A 72 -8.51 2.31 -0.32
CA SER A 72 -7.06 2.30 -0.49
C SER A 72 -6.36 1.59 0.67
N LEU A 73 -6.84 1.82 1.90
CA LEU A 73 -6.35 1.12 3.10
C LEU A 73 -6.69 -0.37 3.06
N GLN A 74 -7.88 -0.72 2.58
CA GLN A 74 -8.28 -2.12 2.40
C GLN A 74 -7.40 -2.82 1.36
N LEU A 75 -7.08 -2.17 0.24
CA LEU A 75 -6.13 -2.70 -0.74
C LEU A 75 -4.75 -2.90 -0.11
N PHE A 76 -4.24 -1.89 0.61
CA PHE A 76 -2.95 -1.97 1.28
C PHE A 76 -2.87 -3.14 2.27
N PHE A 77 -3.90 -3.28 3.12
CA PHE A 77 -3.97 -4.37 4.08
C PHE A 77 -4.03 -5.72 3.39
N MET A 78 -4.90 -5.85 2.38
CA MET A 78 -5.08 -7.09 1.63
C MET A 78 -3.78 -7.52 0.95
N ALA A 79 -3.13 -6.62 0.21
CA ALA A 79 -1.90 -6.94 -0.52
C ALA A 79 -0.67 -7.13 0.39
N SER A 80 -0.67 -6.61 1.62
CA SER A 80 0.48 -6.71 2.54
C SER A 80 0.35 -7.81 3.59
N TYR A 81 -0.87 -8.16 4.03
CA TYR A 81 -1.07 -9.01 5.21
C TYR A 81 -2.11 -10.13 5.02
N ASP A 82 -2.94 -10.07 3.97
CA ASP A 82 -3.99 -11.07 3.71
C ASP A 82 -3.84 -11.61 2.27
N VAL A 83 -2.76 -12.36 2.08
CA VAL A 83 -2.34 -12.91 0.77
C VAL A 83 -3.43 -13.80 0.18
N ASP A 84 -4.15 -14.57 1.00
CA ASP A 84 -5.24 -15.44 0.53
C ASP A 84 -6.40 -14.65 -0.06
N ARG A 85 -6.83 -13.58 0.63
CA ARG A 85 -7.87 -12.70 0.10
C ARG A 85 -7.37 -11.93 -1.12
N PHE A 86 -6.11 -11.51 -1.11
CA PHE A 86 -5.50 -10.86 -2.26
C PHE A 86 -5.49 -11.78 -3.49
N ARG A 87 -5.13 -13.06 -3.31
CA ARG A 87 -5.19 -14.07 -4.37
C ARG A 87 -6.59 -14.19 -4.95
N ARG A 88 -7.61 -14.38 -4.10
CA ARG A 88 -9.02 -14.45 -4.54
C ARG A 88 -9.44 -13.18 -5.31
N PHE A 89 -8.98 -12.01 -4.87
CA PHE A 89 -9.25 -10.75 -5.54
C PHE A 89 -8.63 -10.70 -6.94
N VAL A 90 -7.34 -11.05 -7.07
CA VAL A 90 -6.61 -11.08 -8.35
C VAL A 90 -7.19 -12.12 -9.31
N MET A 91 -7.68 -13.25 -8.79
CA MET A 91 -8.30 -14.31 -9.60
C MET A 91 -9.75 -14.01 -10.01
N SER A 92 -10.36 -12.96 -9.48
CA SER A 92 -11.74 -12.61 -9.82
C SER A 92 -11.89 -12.19 -11.28
N GLU A 93 -13.02 -12.53 -11.90
CA GLU A 93 -13.33 -12.09 -13.28
C GLU A 93 -13.30 -10.57 -13.43
N SER A 94 -13.71 -9.85 -12.37
CA SER A 94 -13.65 -8.38 -12.34
C SER A 94 -12.23 -7.81 -12.39
N PHE A 95 -11.25 -8.54 -11.85
CA PHE A 95 -9.85 -8.13 -11.91
C PHE A 95 -9.25 -8.51 -13.26
N LYS A 96 -9.50 -9.75 -13.72
CA LYS A 96 -9.06 -10.25 -15.03
C LYS A 96 -9.60 -9.42 -16.19
N SER A 97 -10.80 -8.86 -16.08
CA SER A 97 -11.36 -7.98 -17.12
C SER A 97 -10.68 -6.61 -17.20
N MET A 98 -9.99 -6.20 -16.13
CA MET A 98 -9.37 -4.88 -15.99
C MET A 98 -7.93 -4.85 -16.54
N TYR A 99 -7.13 -5.86 -16.20
CA TYR A 99 -5.71 -5.88 -16.48
C TYR A 99 -5.34 -6.83 -17.64
N ASP A 100 -4.38 -6.40 -18.44
CA ASP A 100 -3.79 -7.18 -19.53
C ASP A 100 -2.61 -7.98 -19.00
N ILE A 101 -2.93 -9.08 -18.31
CA ILE A 101 -1.99 -10.02 -17.69
C ILE A 101 -2.16 -11.38 -18.38
N SER A 102 -1.05 -12.05 -18.65
CA SER A 102 -1.06 -13.36 -19.33
C SER A 102 -1.62 -14.47 -18.43
N ASN A 103 -2.10 -15.55 -19.06
CA ASN A 103 -2.56 -16.72 -18.30
C ASN A 103 -1.43 -17.35 -17.46
N ASP A 104 -0.21 -17.36 -17.99
CA ASP A 104 0.97 -17.89 -17.29
C ASP A 104 1.28 -17.09 -16.01
N GLU A 105 1.16 -15.75 -16.08
CA GLU A 105 1.27 -14.89 -14.90
C GLU A 105 0.16 -15.16 -13.89
N PHE A 106 -1.08 -15.33 -14.32
CA PHE A 106 -2.17 -15.70 -13.41
C PHE A 106 -1.94 -17.07 -12.76
N THR A 107 -1.47 -18.08 -13.49
CA THR A 107 -1.11 -19.39 -12.91
C THR A 107 0.01 -19.25 -11.88
N LYS A 108 0.99 -18.37 -12.13
CA LYS A 108 2.03 -18.06 -11.15
C LYS A 108 1.43 -17.40 -9.90
N PHE A 109 0.60 -16.38 -10.07
CA PHE A 109 -0.10 -15.71 -8.96
C PHE A 109 -1.07 -16.61 -8.20
N GLU A 110 -1.45 -17.76 -8.74
CA GLU A 110 -2.30 -18.74 -8.05
C GLU A 110 -1.50 -19.67 -7.13
N SER A 111 -0.25 -19.98 -7.47
CA SER A 111 0.56 -21.01 -6.82
C SER A 111 1.82 -20.50 -6.10
N ASP A 112 2.24 -19.27 -6.38
CA ASP A 112 3.45 -18.66 -5.83
C ASP A 112 3.12 -17.38 -5.05
N ASP A 113 3.32 -17.44 -3.73
CA ASP A 113 3.05 -16.33 -2.80
C ASP A 113 4.00 -15.16 -3.00
N VAL A 114 5.26 -15.43 -3.35
CA VAL A 114 6.27 -14.39 -3.57
C VAL A 114 5.93 -13.63 -4.84
N ALA A 115 5.60 -14.33 -5.92
CA ALA A 115 5.17 -13.69 -7.16
C ALA A 115 3.88 -12.87 -6.98
N LEU A 116 2.92 -13.40 -6.21
CA LEU A 116 1.69 -12.67 -5.91
C LEU A 116 1.98 -11.43 -5.04
N MET A 117 2.88 -11.51 -4.08
CA MET A 117 3.31 -10.38 -3.24
C MET A 117 3.99 -9.29 -4.08
N GLU A 118 4.95 -9.65 -4.93
CA GLU A 118 5.62 -8.71 -5.84
C GLU A 118 4.61 -8.00 -6.76
N PHE A 119 3.64 -8.75 -7.28
CA PHE A 119 2.53 -8.18 -8.04
C PHE A 119 1.67 -7.24 -7.19
N GLY A 120 1.40 -7.59 -5.94
CA GLY A 120 0.71 -6.73 -4.98
C GLY A 120 1.41 -5.39 -4.77
N PHE A 121 2.74 -5.39 -4.70
CA PHE A 121 3.52 -4.15 -4.61
C PHE A 121 3.42 -3.31 -5.89
N ALA A 122 3.50 -3.93 -7.06
CA ALA A 122 3.29 -3.24 -8.34
C ALA A 122 1.88 -2.61 -8.42
N LEU A 123 0.86 -3.37 -8.03
CA LEU A 123 -0.53 -2.92 -8.01
C LEU A 123 -0.74 -1.76 -7.04
N MET A 124 -0.17 -1.84 -5.84
CA MET A 124 -0.23 -0.73 -4.87
C MET A 124 0.46 0.52 -5.40
N LYS A 125 1.62 0.39 -6.06
CA LYS A 125 2.33 1.52 -6.68
C LYS A 125 1.47 2.21 -7.75
N GLN A 126 0.79 1.42 -8.58
CA GLN A 126 -0.13 1.92 -9.60
C GLN A 126 -1.38 2.58 -9.00
N VAL A 127 -2.08 1.91 -8.08
CA VAL A 127 -3.36 2.37 -7.55
C VAL A 127 -3.19 3.54 -6.56
N LEU A 128 -2.17 3.50 -5.70
CA LEU A 128 -2.00 4.51 -4.65
C LEU A 128 -1.23 5.75 -5.14
N PHE A 129 -0.37 5.59 -6.15
CA PHE A 129 0.52 6.67 -6.58
C PHE A 129 0.56 6.93 -8.09
N GLY A 130 -0.24 6.22 -8.90
CA GLY A 130 -0.30 6.41 -10.35
C GLY A 130 0.94 5.92 -11.09
N GLU A 131 1.75 5.06 -10.49
CA GLU A 131 2.91 4.43 -11.17
C GLU A 131 2.43 3.30 -12.08
N MET A 132 1.97 3.66 -13.28
CA MET A 132 1.40 2.72 -14.26
C MET A 132 2.47 1.73 -14.74
N SER A 133 2.52 0.55 -14.11
CA SER A 133 3.48 -0.53 -14.40
C SER A 133 2.78 -1.81 -14.86
N ILE A 134 1.51 -1.99 -14.50
CA ILE A 134 0.64 -3.06 -14.93
C ILE A 134 -0.22 -2.54 -16.07
N LYS A 135 -0.17 -3.23 -17.21
CA LYS A 135 -0.94 -2.87 -18.39
C LYS A 135 -2.43 -3.08 -18.14
N GLU A 136 -3.23 -2.08 -18.45
CA GLU A 136 -4.69 -2.15 -18.38
C GLU A 136 -5.27 -2.48 -19.75
N ARG A 137 -6.40 -3.21 -19.79
CA ARG A 137 -7.09 -3.50 -21.04
C ARG A 137 -7.72 -2.23 -21.60
N GLN A 138 -7.69 -2.08 -22.92
CA GLN A 138 -8.26 -0.92 -23.58
C GLN A 138 -9.77 -0.76 -23.27
N GLY A 139 -10.17 0.44 -22.87
CA GLY A 139 -11.56 0.77 -22.52
C GLY A 139 -12.06 0.17 -21.20
N ALA A 140 -11.21 -0.49 -20.40
CA ALA A 140 -11.62 -1.05 -19.11
C ALA A 140 -12.01 0.04 -18.10
N ASN A 141 -11.25 1.15 -18.05
CA ASN A 141 -11.59 2.31 -17.22
C ASN A 141 -12.91 2.97 -17.64
N ASP A 142 -13.15 3.10 -18.95
CA ASP A 142 -14.36 3.74 -19.48
C ASP A 142 -15.60 2.90 -19.15
N LYS A 143 -15.54 1.59 -19.40
CA LYS A 143 -16.62 0.65 -19.03
C LYS A 143 -16.92 0.69 -17.54
N ARG A 144 -15.88 0.65 -16.69
CA ARG A 144 -16.05 0.70 -15.23
C ARG A 144 -16.64 2.02 -14.75
N THR A 145 -16.25 3.12 -15.38
CA THR A 145 -16.76 4.46 -15.03
C THR A 145 -18.25 4.55 -15.37
N GLU A 146 -18.65 4.05 -16.53
CA GLU A 146 -20.06 3.99 -16.93
C GLU A 146 -20.88 3.05 -16.04
N GLU A 147 -20.41 1.82 -15.79
CA GLU A 147 -21.10 0.84 -14.92
C GLU A 147 -21.30 1.35 -13.49
N ARG A 148 -20.39 2.19 -12.99
CA ARG A 148 -20.40 2.70 -11.62
C ARG A 148 -20.92 4.13 -11.52
N LYS A 149 -21.29 4.77 -12.61
CA LYS A 149 -21.68 6.19 -12.64
C LYS A 149 -22.82 6.49 -11.68
N ASP A 150 -23.87 5.67 -11.72
CA ASP A 150 -25.06 5.84 -10.88
C ASP A 150 -24.75 5.56 -9.41
N ILE A 151 -23.93 4.55 -9.14
CA ILE A 151 -23.49 4.21 -7.78
C ILE A 151 -22.62 5.32 -7.19
N LEU A 152 -21.72 5.89 -7.99
CA LEU A 152 -20.84 7.00 -7.59
C LEU A 152 -21.64 8.28 -7.36
N ALA A 153 -22.59 8.59 -8.25
CA ALA A 153 -23.49 9.73 -8.10
C ALA A 153 -24.33 9.61 -6.82
N TYR A 154 -24.90 8.44 -6.56
CA TYR A 154 -25.64 8.16 -5.33
C TYR A 154 -24.77 8.32 -4.07
N ARG A 155 -23.57 7.72 -4.06
CA ARG A 155 -22.63 7.87 -2.92
C ARG A 155 -22.26 9.32 -2.66
N LYS A 156 -21.97 10.09 -3.72
CA LYS A 156 -21.67 11.50 -3.62
C LYS A 156 -22.84 12.29 -3.04
N GLN A 157 -24.07 11.99 -3.44
CA GLN A 157 -25.26 12.63 -2.89
C GLN A 157 -25.41 12.34 -1.39
N VAL A 158 -25.26 11.08 -0.98
CA VAL A 158 -25.33 10.67 0.43
C VAL A 158 -24.26 11.38 1.28
N GLU A 159 -23.03 11.55 0.76
CA GLU A 159 -21.97 12.29 1.47
C GLU A 159 -22.30 13.78 1.61
N ILE A 160 -22.83 14.41 0.56
CA ILE A 160 -23.27 15.83 0.60
C ILE A 160 -24.41 15.99 1.61
N ASP A 161 -25.42 15.12 1.57
CA ASP A 161 -26.57 15.19 2.48
C ASP A 161 -26.13 15.03 3.94
N LYS A 162 -25.20 14.11 4.21
CA LYS A 162 -24.62 13.92 5.54
C LYS A 162 -23.86 15.16 6.00
N TYR A 163 -23.01 15.74 5.15
CA TYR A 163 -22.27 16.96 5.47
C TYR A 163 -23.20 18.14 5.75
N ASN A 164 -24.23 18.34 4.91
CA ASN A 164 -25.21 19.39 5.10
C ASN A 164 -25.96 19.24 6.43
N LYS A 165 -26.34 18.00 6.78
CA LYS A 165 -26.98 17.70 8.07
C LYS A 165 -26.06 18.02 9.25
N GLU A 166 -24.80 17.65 9.20
CA GLU A 166 -23.81 17.98 10.25
C GLU A 166 -23.63 19.50 10.40
N GLN A 167 -23.63 20.25 9.29
CA GLN A 167 -23.55 21.72 9.32
C GLN A 167 -24.82 22.37 9.88
N GLU A 168 -25.99 21.83 9.57
CA GLU A 168 -27.27 22.30 10.11
C GLU A 168 -27.36 22.05 11.61
N GLU A 169 -27.02 20.85 12.07
CA GLU A 169 -26.93 20.50 13.50
C GLU A 169 -25.92 21.41 14.24
N ALA A 170 -24.75 21.66 13.66
CA ALA A 170 -23.75 22.57 14.25
C ALA A 170 -24.25 24.02 14.31
N ARG A 171 -24.97 24.48 13.26
CA ARG A 171 -25.57 25.82 13.23
C ARG A 171 -26.67 25.95 14.28
N GLU A 172 -27.57 24.98 14.41
CA GLU A 172 -28.61 24.96 15.44
C GLU A 172 -28.03 24.94 16.85
N ALA A 173 -27.00 24.14 17.10
CA ALA A 173 -26.29 24.12 18.37
C ALA A 173 -25.69 25.49 18.72
N SER A 174 -25.08 26.18 17.75
CA SER A 174 -24.50 27.51 17.96
C SER A 174 -25.53 28.61 18.24
N LEU A 175 -26.75 28.48 17.69
CA LEU A 175 -27.85 29.42 17.92
C LEU A 175 -28.46 29.26 19.32
N ASN A 176 -28.52 28.03 19.83
CA ASN A 176 -29.04 27.74 21.17
C ASN A 176 -28.07 28.12 22.31
N ASP A 177 -26.77 28.13 22.05
CA ASP A 177 -25.74 28.53 23.04
C ASP A 177 -25.59 30.07 23.18
N GLY A 178 -26.18 30.85 22.26
CA GLY A 178 -26.19 32.31 22.27
C GLY A 178 -27.39 32.97 22.95
N THR A 179 -28.32 32.18 23.50
CA THR A 179 -29.56 32.64 24.16
C THR A 179 -29.58 32.37 25.67
N ALA A 180 -28.47 32.64 26.36
CA ALA A 180 -28.37 32.65 27.83
C ALA A 180 -27.99 34.04 28.36
#